data_AF-A0A8X6KPQ1-F1
#
_entry.id   AF-A0A8X6KPQ1-F1
#
_cell.length_a   1.000
_cell.length_b   1.000
_cell.length_c   1.000
_cell.angle_alpha   90.00
_cell.angle_beta   90.00
_cell.angle_gamma   90.00
#
_symmetry.space_group_name_H-M   'P 1'
#
loop_
_entity.id
_entity.type
_entity.pdbx_description
1 polymer ?
#
loop_
_entity_poly.entity_id
_entity_poly.type
_entity_poly.pdbx_seq_one_letter_code
_entity_poly.pdbx_strand_id
1 'polypeptide(L)'
;MEGRRDFTFDEKNFAGLVEYINKTREEYGMKWIIILDPGIEAVEGYDVYESGLQHDVFIKRSPSWKEDMFPEELRKHNITYGKVWPESEVAFPDFFKESTRTWWKDTIMKYHKKLPFDGLWIVSDVSIKKD
;
A
#
# COMPACT_ATOMS: atom_id res chain seq x y z
N MET A 1 -8.91 1.19 6.50
CA MET A 1 -7.45 0.96 6.63
C MET A 1 -6.96 1.61 7.91
N GLU A 2 -6.04 0.98 8.62
CA GLU A 2 -5.40 1.60 9.79
C GLU A 2 -4.40 2.65 9.31
N GLY A 3 -4.51 3.90 9.79
CA GLY A 3 -3.62 4.99 9.33
C GLY A 3 -3.67 5.24 7.82
N ARG A 4 -4.75 4.84 7.13
CA ARG A 4 -4.90 4.88 5.67
C ARG A 4 -3.84 4.07 4.90
N ARG A 5 -3.20 3.08 5.55
CA ARG A 5 -2.26 2.15 4.91
C ARG A 5 -2.97 1.00 4.21
N ASP A 6 -2.56 0.70 2.99
CA ASP A 6 -2.97 -0.53 2.31
C ASP A 6 -2.70 -1.79 3.15
N PHE A 7 -3.38 -2.89 2.82
CA PHE A 7 -3.16 -4.19 3.48
C PHE A 7 -3.30 -4.20 5.01
N THR A 8 -4.04 -3.22 5.54
CA THR A 8 -4.47 -3.13 6.94
C THR A 8 -5.96 -2.81 7.01
N PHE A 9 -6.59 -3.15 8.12
CA PHE A 9 -7.88 -2.59 8.50
C PHE A 9 -7.83 -2.15 9.96
N ASP A 10 -8.58 -1.10 10.27
CA ASP A 10 -8.65 -0.55 11.63
C ASP A 10 -9.59 -1.42 12.45
N GLU A 11 -9.04 -2.25 13.33
CA GLU A 11 -9.79 -3.23 14.12
C GLU A 11 -10.78 -2.58 15.10
N LYS A 12 -10.63 -1.28 15.40
CA LYS A 12 -11.55 -0.54 16.28
C LYS A 12 -12.75 -0.02 15.51
N ASN A 13 -12.51 0.69 14.41
CA ASN A 13 -13.58 1.30 13.62
C ASN A 13 -14.26 0.31 12.66
N PHE A 14 -13.56 -0.75 12.27
CA PHE A 14 -14.06 -1.83 11.42
C PHE A 14 -14.10 -3.17 12.18
N ALA A 15 -14.38 -3.11 13.49
CA ALA A 15 -14.62 -4.31 14.28
C ALA A 15 -15.75 -5.15 13.67
N GLY A 16 -15.55 -6.46 13.52
CA GLY A 16 -16.55 -7.36 12.95
C GLY A 16 -16.65 -7.34 11.42
N LEU A 17 -15.73 -6.66 10.72
CA LEU A 17 -15.79 -6.52 9.26
C LEU A 17 -15.74 -7.87 8.53
N VAL A 18 -14.91 -8.80 8.99
CA VAL A 18 -14.78 -10.13 8.35
C VAL A 18 -16.09 -10.91 8.46
N GLU A 19 -16.71 -10.90 9.64
CA GLU A 19 -18.00 -11.53 9.89
C GLU A 19 -19.11 -10.88 9.05
N TYR A 20 -19.11 -9.56 8.94
CA TYR A 20 -20.07 -8.83 8.12
C TYR A 20 -19.93 -9.17 6.63
N ILE A 21 -18.70 -9.25 6.12
CA ILE A 21 -18.43 -9.66 4.74
C ILE A 21 -18.96 -11.08 4.51
N ASN A 22 -18.60 -12.04 5.36
CA ASN A 22 -19.03 -13.43 5.19
C ASN A 22 -20.56 -13.56 5.25
N LYS A 23 -21.20 -12.92 6.24
CA LYS A 23 -22.67 -12.92 6.37
C LYS A 23 -23.35 -12.40 5.12
N THR A 24 -22.91 -11.25 4.59
CA THR A 24 -23.56 -10.65 3.41
C THR A 24 -23.32 -11.45 2.12
N ARG A 25 -22.17 -12.13 2.02
CA ARG A 25 -21.89 -13.06 0.91
C ARG A 25 -22.80 -14.29 0.98
N GLU A 26 -22.97 -14.88 2.16
CA GLU A 26 -23.76 -16.08 2.38
C GLU A 26 -25.27 -15.82 2.26
N GLU A 27 -25.77 -14.78 2.91
CA GLU A 27 -27.22 -14.51 2.98
C GLU A 27 -27.78 -13.82 1.74
N TYR A 28 -26.96 -13.00 1.06
CA TYR A 28 -27.44 -12.13 -0.03
C TYR A 28 -26.67 -12.29 -1.34
N GLY A 29 -25.62 -13.13 -1.38
CA GLY A 29 -24.80 -13.29 -2.58
C GLY A 29 -23.99 -12.04 -2.95
N MET A 30 -23.77 -11.11 -2.01
CA MET A 30 -23.05 -9.87 -2.28
C MET A 30 -21.58 -10.13 -2.62
N LYS A 31 -20.98 -9.17 -3.34
CA LYS A 31 -19.55 -9.16 -3.68
C LYS A 31 -18.89 -7.95 -3.05
N TRP A 32 -17.67 -8.14 -2.57
CA TRP A 32 -16.93 -7.11 -1.85
C TRP A 32 -15.72 -6.63 -2.64
N ILE A 33 -15.62 -5.32 -2.81
CA ILE A 33 -14.49 -4.67 -3.46
C ILE A 33 -13.82 -3.78 -2.42
N ILE A 34 -12.52 -3.94 -2.24
CA ILE A 34 -11.71 -3.03 -1.41
C ILE A 34 -10.95 -2.06 -2.30
N ILE A 35 -10.70 -0.86 -1.77
CA ILE A 35 -9.79 0.10 -2.38
C ILE A 35 -8.34 -0.31 -2.07
N LEU A 36 -7.43 -0.10 -3.03
CA LEU A 36 -5.99 -0.12 -2.80
C LEU A 36 -5.34 1.05 -3.53
N ASP A 37 -4.41 1.71 -2.85
CA ASP A 37 -3.52 2.70 -3.44
C ASP A 37 -2.19 2.05 -3.86
N PRO A 38 -1.41 2.65 -4.79
CA PRO A 38 -0.08 2.18 -5.11
C PRO A 38 0.97 2.69 -4.11
N GLY A 39 0.66 3.69 -3.28
CA GLY A 39 1.61 4.29 -2.35
C GLY A 39 1.71 3.51 -1.05
N ILE A 40 2.89 2.97 -0.75
CA ILE A 40 3.15 2.22 0.49
C ILE A 40 3.83 3.14 1.51
N GLU A 41 3.18 3.38 2.65
CA GLU A 41 3.73 4.21 3.73
C GLU A 41 5.14 3.74 4.13
N ALA A 42 6.09 4.67 4.13
CA ALA A 42 7.50 4.42 4.36
C ALA A 42 7.84 4.51 5.85
N VAL A 43 7.30 3.60 6.65
CA VAL A 43 7.47 3.57 8.11
C VAL A 43 8.06 2.24 8.58
N GLU A 44 8.99 2.30 9.53
CA GLU A 44 9.58 1.11 10.15
C GLU A 44 8.51 0.33 10.95
N GLY A 45 8.62 -1.00 10.96
CA GLY A 45 7.63 -1.90 11.58
C GLY A 45 6.40 -2.18 10.71
N TYR A 46 6.29 -1.57 9.52
CA TYR A 46 5.24 -1.91 8.57
C TYR A 46 5.72 -2.98 7.58
N ASP A 47 5.30 -4.23 7.83
CA ASP A 47 5.68 -5.44 7.07
C ASP A 47 5.70 -5.26 5.54
N VAL A 48 4.72 -4.54 4.98
CA VAL A 48 4.61 -4.36 3.52
C VAL A 48 5.74 -3.48 3.02
N TYR A 49 6.04 -2.38 3.72
CA TYR A 49 7.15 -1.52 3.35
C TYR A 49 8.49 -2.24 3.47
N GLU A 50 8.71 -2.93 4.59
CA GLU A 50 9.95 -3.67 4.83
C GLU A 50 10.17 -4.81 3.82
N SER A 51 9.12 -5.56 3.50
CA SER A 51 9.17 -6.59 2.45
C SER A 51 9.45 -6.00 1.08
N GLY A 52 8.87 -4.84 0.75
CA GLY A 52 9.15 -4.14 -0.50
C GLY A 52 10.62 -3.69 -0.62
N LEU A 53 11.23 -3.26 0.50
CA LEU A 53 12.66 -2.94 0.55
C LEU A 53 13.51 -4.20 0.28
N GLN A 54 13.16 -5.33 0.90
CA GLN A 54 13.88 -6.59 0.74
C GLN A 54 13.83 -7.12 -0.70
N HIS A 55 12.73 -6.90 -1.41
CA HIS A 55 12.52 -7.38 -2.79
C HIS A 55 12.89 -6.36 -3.88
N ASP A 56 13.47 -5.21 -3.49
CA ASP A 56 13.85 -4.12 -4.40
C ASP A 56 12.70 -3.64 -5.31
N VAL A 57 11.48 -3.54 -4.78
CA VAL A 57 10.29 -3.29 -5.62
C VAL A 57 10.03 -1.81 -5.89
N PHE A 58 10.57 -0.91 -5.09
CA PHE A 58 10.25 0.52 -5.18
C PHE A 58 11.00 1.25 -6.30
N ILE A 59 10.35 2.29 -6.86
CA ILE A 59 10.93 3.20 -7.84
C ILE A 59 12.17 3.89 -7.26
N LYS A 60 13.27 3.86 -8.01
CA LYS A 60 14.55 4.48 -7.63
C LYS A 60 14.52 6.00 -7.83
N ARG A 61 15.39 6.72 -7.11
CA ARG A 61 15.58 8.16 -7.35
C ARG A 61 16.21 8.39 -8.71
N SER A 62 15.88 9.51 -9.34
CA SER A 62 16.68 9.99 -10.46
C SER A 62 18.06 10.41 -9.93
N PRO A 63 19.17 10.07 -10.62
CA PRO A 63 20.51 10.55 -10.25
C PRO A 63 20.65 12.09 -10.27
N SER A 64 19.74 12.80 -10.94
CA SER A 64 19.72 14.27 -11.01
C SER A 64 19.01 14.95 -9.84
N TRP A 65 18.33 14.20 -8.98
CA TRP A 65 17.59 14.75 -7.84
C TRP A 65 18.49 14.90 -6.63
N LYS A 66 18.31 15.99 -5.88
CA LYS A 66 19.09 16.25 -4.68
C LYS A 66 18.58 15.41 -3.52
N GLU A 67 19.49 14.89 -2.68
CA GLU A 67 19.11 14.07 -1.53
C GLU A 67 18.28 14.83 -0.49
N ASP A 68 18.49 16.14 -0.38
CA ASP A 68 17.75 17.03 0.54
C ASP A 68 16.26 17.21 0.18
N MET A 69 15.84 16.76 -1.01
CA MET A 69 14.41 16.68 -1.39
C MET A 69 13.64 15.63 -0.59
N PHE A 70 14.33 14.73 0.11
CA PHE A 70 13.72 13.66 0.89
C PHE A 70 14.03 13.81 2.39
N PRO A 71 13.12 13.37 3.28
CA PRO A 71 13.38 13.30 4.72
C PRO A 71 14.63 12.50 5.05
N GLU A 72 15.39 12.93 6.06
CA GLU A 72 16.72 12.40 6.39
C GLU A 72 16.70 10.89 6.66
N GLU A 73 15.70 10.42 7.40
CA GLU A 73 15.46 9.04 7.76
C GLU A 73 15.20 8.12 6.55
N LEU A 74 14.71 8.69 5.44
CA LEU A 74 14.44 7.98 4.19
C LEU A 74 15.60 8.06 3.19
N ARG A 75 16.59 8.94 3.42
CA ARG A 75 17.75 9.10 2.51
C ARG A 75 18.57 7.82 2.38
N LYS A 76 18.61 7.00 3.44
CA LYS A 76 19.32 5.71 3.49
C LYS A 76 18.95 4.73 2.37
N HIS A 77 17.78 4.88 1.77
CA HIS A 77 17.35 4.08 0.63
C HIS A 77 17.38 4.91 -0.66
N ASN A 78 17.97 4.37 -1.73
CA ASN A 78 17.88 4.98 -3.07
C ASN A 78 16.47 4.80 -3.67
N ILE A 79 15.45 5.44 -3.09
CA ILE A 79 14.02 5.30 -3.43
C ILE A 79 13.37 6.67 -3.57
N THR A 80 12.49 6.82 -4.54
CA THR A 80 11.63 8.00 -4.66
C THR A 80 10.44 7.89 -3.71
N TYR A 81 10.20 8.97 -2.99
CA TYR A 81 9.09 9.11 -2.07
C TYR A 81 8.14 10.24 -2.50
N GLY A 82 6.88 10.15 -2.10
CA GLY A 82 5.89 11.20 -2.30
C GLY A 82 4.91 11.27 -1.13
N LYS A 83 3.87 12.10 -1.28
CA LYS A 83 2.83 12.29 -0.26
C LYS A 83 1.46 11.96 -0.83
N VAL A 84 0.74 11.04 -0.18
CA VAL A 84 -0.65 10.68 -0.48
C VAL A 84 -1.41 10.52 0.85
N TRP A 85 -2.40 9.61 0.93
CA TRP A 85 -3.29 9.44 2.08
C TRP A 85 -2.62 9.15 3.44
N PRO A 86 -1.63 8.24 3.56
CA PRO A 86 -1.00 7.94 4.84
C PRO A 86 -0.33 9.18 5.47
N GLU A 87 -0.11 9.12 6.78
CA GLU A 87 0.38 10.27 7.54
C GLU A 87 1.85 10.60 7.24
N SER A 88 2.65 9.60 6.82
CA SER A 88 4.04 9.77 6.40
C SER A 88 4.22 9.71 4.88
N GLU A 89 5.45 9.83 4.41
CA GLU A 89 5.82 9.66 3.01
C GLU A 89 5.49 8.25 2.53
N VAL A 90 5.19 8.09 1.25
CA VAL A 90 4.98 6.79 0.61
C VAL A 90 6.06 6.49 -0.41
N ALA A 91 6.43 5.22 -0.51
CA ALA A 91 7.22 4.67 -1.61
C ALA A 91 6.29 4.07 -2.67
N PHE A 92 6.65 4.22 -3.94
CA PHE A 92 5.86 3.73 -5.07
C PHE A 92 6.50 2.46 -5.64
N PRO A 93 5.78 1.32 -5.69
CA PRO A 93 6.25 0.12 -6.37
C PRO A 93 6.43 0.36 -7.87
N ASP A 94 7.54 -0.13 -8.41
CA ASP A 94 7.87 -0.13 -9.84
C ASP A 94 7.22 -1.34 -10.52
N PHE A 95 5.99 -1.17 -11.01
CA PHE A 95 5.24 -2.25 -11.67
C PHE A 95 5.81 -2.68 -13.02
N PHE A 96 6.88 -2.04 -13.54
CA PHE A 96 7.60 -2.55 -14.70
C PHE A 96 8.51 -3.74 -14.36
N LYS A 97 8.93 -3.87 -13.10
CA LYS A 97 9.71 -5.03 -12.62
C LYS A 97 8.84 -6.27 -12.44
N GLU A 98 9.37 -7.43 -12.83
CA GLU A 98 8.74 -8.71 -12.55
C GLU A 98 8.69 -9.01 -11.04
N SER A 99 9.76 -8.69 -10.31
CA SER A 99 9.81 -8.84 -8.85
C SER A 99 8.67 -8.09 -8.16
N THR A 100 8.39 -6.86 -8.59
CA THR A 100 7.28 -6.05 -8.06
C THR A 100 5.93 -6.69 -8.34
N ARG A 101 5.70 -7.21 -9.55
CA ARG A 101 4.44 -7.89 -9.89
C ARG A 101 4.21 -9.14 -9.04
N THR A 102 5.26 -9.94 -8.83
CA THR A 102 5.21 -11.12 -7.95
C THR A 102 4.96 -10.72 -6.51
N TRP A 103 5.74 -9.77 -5.98
CA TRP A 103 5.61 -9.26 -4.62
C TRP A 103 4.22 -8.65 -4.35
N TRP A 104 3.67 -7.89 -5.30
CA TRP A 104 2.34 -7.29 -5.18
C TRP A 104 1.25 -8.36 -5.13
N LYS A 105 1.32 -9.35 -6.02
CA LYS A 105 0.42 -10.51 -6.01
C LYS A 105 0.48 -11.24 -4.67
N ASP A 106 1.68 -11.54 -4.18
CA ASP A 106 1.86 -12.28 -2.94
C ASP A 106 1.36 -11.49 -1.73
N THR A 107 1.56 -10.16 -1.73
CA THR A 107 1.04 -9.26 -0.70
C THR A 107 -0.49 -9.23 -0.70
N ILE A 108 -1.12 -9.09 -1.88
CA ILE A 108 -2.58 -9.17 -2.05
C ILE A 108 -3.09 -10.53 -1.55
N MET A 109 -2.45 -11.64 -1.94
CA MET A 109 -2.87 -12.98 -1.53
C MET A 109 -2.70 -13.22 -0.03
N LYS A 110 -1.63 -12.69 0.58
CA LYS A 110 -1.43 -12.72 2.05
C LYS A 110 -2.54 -11.94 2.75
N TYR A 111 -2.92 -10.78 2.23
CA TYR A 111 -3.98 -9.96 2.81
C TYR A 111 -5.37 -10.55 2.61
N HIS A 112 -5.64 -11.16 1.46
CA HIS A 112 -6.91 -11.85 1.15
C HIS A 112 -7.24 -12.98 2.13
N LYS A 113 -6.21 -13.65 2.67
CA LYS A 113 -6.36 -14.65 3.74
C LYS A 113 -6.87 -14.06 5.06
N LYS A 114 -6.63 -12.76 5.31
CA LYS A 114 -7.10 -12.05 6.51
C LYS A 114 -8.45 -11.39 6.29
N LEU A 115 -8.66 -10.80 5.11
CA LEU A 115 -9.88 -10.09 4.75
C LEU A 115 -10.36 -10.58 3.38
N PRO A 116 -11.48 -11.31 3.29
CA PRO A 116 -11.97 -11.81 2.01
C PRO A 116 -12.54 -10.67 1.17
N PHE A 117 -12.12 -10.58 -0.10
CA PHE A 117 -12.68 -9.68 -1.10
C PHE A 117 -12.80 -10.39 -2.45
N ASP A 118 -13.68 -9.88 -3.32
CA ASP A 118 -14.00 -10.41 -4.64
C ASP A 118 -13.41 -9.54 -5.78
N GLY A 119 -12.93 -8.34 -5.46
CA GLY A 119 -12.31 -7.43 -6.42
C GLY A 119 -11.49 -6.34 -5.74
N LEU A 120 -10.69 -5.66 -6.55
CA LEU A 120 -9.85 -4.53 -6.14
C LEU A 120 -10.24 -3.30 -6.94
N TRP A 121 -10.47 -2.19 -6.25
CA TRP A 121 -10.51 -0.88 -6.85
C TRP A 121 -9.15 -0.22 -6.68
N ILE A 122 -8.36 -0.25 -7.75
CA ILE A 122 -7.03 0.35 -7.77
C ILE A 122 -7.18 1.83 -8.13
N VAL A 123 -6.76 2.71 -7.24
CA VAL A 123 -6.87 4.17 -7.40
C VAL A 123 -5.51 4.82 -7.21
N SER A 124 -5.32 6.01 -7.77
CA SER A 124 -4.43 7.01 -7.19
C SER A 124 -4.86 8.38 -7.70
N ASP A 125 -5.06 9.34 -6.80
CA ASP A 125 -5.11 10.76 -7.12
C ASP A 125 -3.77 11.37 -6.69
N VAL A 126 -2.87 11.56 -7.66
CA VAL A 126 -1.59 12.25 -7.40
C VAL A 126 -1.86 13.73 -7.53
N SER A 127 -2.29 14.36 -6.44
CA SER A 127 -2.37 15.83 -6.39
C SER A 127 -0.97 16.41 -6.26
N ILE A 128 -0.39 16.81 -7.38
CA ILE A 128 0.79 17.68 -7.37
C ILE A 128 0.30 19.06 -6.96
N LYS A 129 0.39 19.39 -5.66
CA LYS A 129 0.28 20.79 -5.24
C LYS A 129 1.43 21.54 -5.91
N LYS A 130 1.10 22.32 -6.94
CA LYS A 130 1.95 23.44 -7.36
C LYS A 130 1.80 24.51 -6.29
N ASP A 131 2.89 24.80 -5.61
CA ASP A 131 3.06 26.07 -4.90
C ASP A 131 2.97 27.25 -5.88
#